data_AF-A0A2A2ZBM5-F1
#
_entry.id   AF-A0A2A2ZBM5-F1
#
_cell.length_a   1.000
_cell.length_b   1.000
_cell.length_c   1.000
_cell.angle_alpha   90.00
_cell.angle_beta   90.00
_cell.angle_gamma   90.00
#
_symmetry.space_group_name_H-M   'P 1'
#
loop_
_entity.id
_entity.type
_entity.pdbx_description
1 polymer ?
#
loop_
_entity_poly.entity_id
_entity_poly.type
_entity_poly.pdbx_seq_one_letter_code
_entity_poly.pdbx_strand_id
1 'polypeptide(L)'
;MAEQFIQERRDHVARDVVPWRPYARYTECGRLAVEVASVITPAELHERIRLHGQQRTAFTVCMTCWTTARHTSRWRTNPAAVLVRELTRVRGYSGHDAAPTDPEAVRANNELRAIAALVEAHRSEFDGYLDGVEGAVDLTRRRRQRRERPRHVGRER
;
A
#
# COMPACT_ATOMS: atom_id res chain seq x y z
N MET A 1 -17.93 33.35 15.58
CA MET A 1 -17.17 33.66 14.36
C MET A 1 -16.74 32.34 13.76
N ALA A 2 -17.53 31.79 12.82
CA ALA A 2 -17.21 30.52 12.18
C ALA A 2 -16.12 30.80 11.14
N GLU A 3 -14.89 30.38 11.46
CA GLU A 3 -13.77 30.38 10.53
C GLU A 3 -14.16 29.45 9.37
N GLN A 4 -14.51 30.04 8.22
CA GLN A 4 -14.69 29.29 6.99
C GLN A 4 -13.33 28.71 6.62
N PHE A 5 -13.08 27.47 7.02
CA PHE A 5 -11.99 26.68 6.47
C PHE A 5 -12.14 26.73 4.95
N ILE A 6 -11.21 27.41 4.27
CA ILE A 6 -11.09 27.34 2.82
C ILE A 6 -10.81 25.87 2.53
N GLN A 7 -11.87 25.11 2.21
CA GLN A 7 -11.74 23.76 1.73
C GLN A 7 -10.92 23.86 0.46
N GLU A 8 -9.69 23.37 0.56
CA GLU A 8 -8.76 23.34 -0.56
C GLU A 8 -9.47 22.55 -1.68
N ARG A 9 -9.89 23.25 -2.75
CA ARG A 9 -10.67 22.66 -3.87
C ARG A 9 -9.90 21.63 -4.69
N ARG A 10 -8.70 21.27 -4.26
CA ARG A 10 -7.83 20.32 -4.95
C ARG A 10 -8.27 18.91 -4.63
N ASP A 11 -8.12 18.01 -5.59
CA ASP A 11 -8.33 16.60 -5.35
C ASP A 11 -7.22 16.03 -4.46
N HIS A 12 -7.60 15.19 -3.51
CA HIS A 12 -6.66 14.43 -2.70
C HIS A 12 -6.65 12.97 -3.14
N VAL A 13 -5.52 12.30 -2.98
CA VAL A 13 -5.39 10.90 -3.40
C VAL A 13 -5.62 10.00 -2.19
N ALA A 14 -6.49 8.99 -2.33
CA ALA A 14 -6.70 7.98 -1.32
C ALA A 14 -5.40 7.24 -1.02
N ARG A 15 -5.07 7.14 0.26
CA ARG A 15 -3.93 6.37 0.75
C ARG A 15 -4.32 4.90 0.82
N ASP A 16 -3.37 4.04 0.49
CA ASP A 16 -3.54 2.60 0.69
C ASP A 16 -3.32 2.25 2.18
N VAL A 17 -4.09 1.30 2.70
CA VAL A 17 -4.10 0.95 4.13
C VAL A 17 -3.94 -0.54 4.33
N VAL A 18 -3.61 -0.94 5.56
CA VAL A 18 -3.62 -2.36 5.93
C VAL A 18 -5.04 -2.93 5.80
N PRO A 19 -5.21 -4.18 5.30
CA PRO A 19 -6.53 -4.74 4.98
C PRO A 19 -7.48 -4.86 6.16
N TRP A 20 -6.96 -5.02 7.38
CA TRP A 20 -7.75 -5.11 8.59
C TRP A 20 -8.18 -3.74 9.16
N ARG A 21 -7.81 -2.63 8.49
CA ARG A 21 -8.27 -1.26 8.81
C ARG A 21 -8.94 -0.56 7.62
N PRO A 22 -9.99 -1.14 7.00
CA PRO A 22 -10.59 -0.58 5.79
C PRO A 22 -11.26 0.80 6.01
N TYR A 23 -11.52 1.16 7.27
CA TYR A 23 -12.17 2.41 7.64
C TYR A 23 -11.21 3.58 7.88
N ALA A 24 -9.90 3.33 7.91
CA ALA A 24 -8.90 4.40 8.06
C ALA A 24 -8.79 5.19 6.73
N ARG A 25 -9.73 6.10 6.48
CA ARG A 25 -9.82 6.86 5.23
C ARG A 25 -8.89 8.06 5.24
N TYR A 26 -7.59 7.80 5.22
CA TYR A 26 -6.59 8.85 5.04
C TYR A 26 -6.31 9.10 3.56
N THR A 27 -5.88 10.32 3.28
CA THR A 27 -5.30 10.73 2.00
C THR A 27 -3.78 10.62 2.06
N GLU A 28 -3.13 10.62 0.90
CA GLU A 28 -1.67 10.54 0.80
C GLU A 28 -0.95 11.67 1.55
N CYS A 29 -1.60 12.83 1.68
CA CYS A 29 -1.09 13.97 2.47
C CYS A 29 -1.42 13.89 3.97
N GLY A 30 -2.01 12.80 4.46
CA GLY A 30 -2.27 12.56 5.87
C GLY A 30 -3.57 13.15 6.42
N ARG A 31 -4.35 13.91 5.62
CA ARG A 31 -5.68 14.39 6.02
C ARG A 31 -6.71 13.27 5.96
N LEU A 32 -7.75 13.36 6.78
CA LEU A 32 -8.90 12.47 6.68
C LEU A 32 -9.69 12.79 5.40
N ALA A 33 -10.27 11.76 4.78
CA ALA A 33 -11.10 11.90 3.60
C ALA A 33 -12.32 12.80 3.83
N VAL A 34 -12.80 12.93 5.07
CA VAL A 34 -13.92 13.80 5.45
C VAL A 34 -13.51 15.27 5.60
N GLU A 35 -12.22 15.58 5.70
CA GLU A 35 -11.68 16.93 5.90
C GLU A 35 -11.34 17.63 4.57
N VAL A 36 -11.46 16.92 3.44
CA VAL A 36 -11.05 17.40 2.12
C VAL A 36 -12.25 17.47 1.18
N ALA A 37 -12.18 18.37 0.19
CA ALA A 37 -13.29 18.61 -0.74
C ALA A 37 -13.59 17.38 -1.62
N SER A 38 -12.56 16.67 -2.06
CA SER A 38 -12.68 15.51 -2.94
C SER A 38 -11.51 14.55 -2.75
N VAL A 39 -11.81 13.25 -2.91
CA VAL A 39 -10.83 12.17 -2.87
C VAL A 39 -10.93 11.35 -4.14
N ILE A 40 -9.81 11.16 -4.81
CA ILE A 40 -9.65 10.28 -5.96
C ILE A 40 -8.78 9.07 -5.59
N THR A 41 -8.94 7.97 -6.30
CA THR A 41 -8.10 6.79 -6.16
C THR A 41 -6.75 6.99 -6.87
N PRO A 42 -5.72 6.20 -6.50
CA PRO A 42 -4.47 6.14 -7.25
C PRO A 42 -4.64 5.74 -8.72
N ALA A 43 -5.66 4.93 -9.04
CA ALA A 43 -5.96 4.52 -10.41
C ALA A 43 -6.52 5.69 -11.22
N GLU A 44 -7.42 6.47 -10.63
CA GLU A 44 -7.96 7.70 -11.24
C GLU A 44 -6.86 8.75 -11.45
N LEU A 45 -5.91 8.87 -10.52
CA LEU A 45 -4.74 9.73 -10.71
C LEU A 45 -3.92 9.30 -11.94
N HIS A 46 -3.59 8.00 -12.05
CA HIS A 46 -2.85 7.48 -13.20
C HIS A 46 -3.59 7.70 -14.51
N GLU A 47 -4.90 7.48 -14.53
CA GLU A 47 -5.72 7.69 -15.71
C GLU A 47 -5.74 9.17 -16.12
N ARG A 48 -5.86 10.09 -15.16
CA ARG A 48 -5.75 11.53 -15.43
C ARG A 48 -4.38 11.93 -15.97
N ILE A 49 -3.30 11.35 -15.46
CA ILE A 49 -1.94 11.57 -15.99
C ILE A 49 -1.87 11.09 -17.44
N ARG A 50 -2.47 9.93 -17.74
CA ARG A 50 -2.51 9.37 -19.10
C ARG A 50 -3.28 10.27 -20.07
N LEU A 51 -4.42 10.80 -19.64
CA LEU A 51 -5.30 11.64 -20.49
C LEU A 51 -4.79 13.07 -20.64
N HIS A 52 -4.32 13.68 -19.55
CA HIS A 52 -4.01 15.11 -19.49
C HIS A 52 -2.51 15.41 -19.39
N GLY A 53 -1.66 14.40 -19.18
CA GLY A 53 -0.23 14.62 -18.94
C GLY A 53 0.06 15.17 -17.54
N GLN A 54 1.31 14.97 -17.09
CA GLN A 54 1.72 15.26 -15.71
C GLN A 54 1.51 16.72 -15.31
N GLN A 55 1.85 17.67 -16.19
CA GLN A 55 1.77 19.10 -15.87
C GLN A 55 0.33 19.55 -15.59
N ARG A 56 -0.63 19.16 -16.43
CA ARG A 56 -2.03 19.55 -16.25
C ARG A 56 -2.65 18.90 -15.01
N THR A 57 -2.33 17.64 -14.75
CA THR A 57 -2.82 16.93 -13.54
C THR A 57 -2.25 17.51 -12.25
N ALA A 58 -1.00 18.00 -12.25
CA ALA A 58 -0.38 18.59 -11.06
C ALA A 58 -1.12 19.83 -10.54
N PHE A 59 -1.83 20.56 -11.40
CA PHE A 59 -2.62 21.73 -10.98
C PHE A 59 -3.97 21.39 -10.33
N THR A 60 -4.47 20.16 -10.51
CA THR A 60 -5.79 19.75 -10.00
C THR A 60 -5.71 18.93 -8.72
N VAL A 61 -4.52 18.47 -8.34
CA VAL A 61 -4.29 17.57 -7.20
C VAL A 61 -3.48 18.28 -6.11
N CYS A 62 -3.76 18.00 -4.84
CA CYS A 62 -2.96 18.45 -3.71
C CYS A 62 -1.47 18.12 -3.97
N MET A 63 -0.58 19.12 -3.88
CA MET A 63 0.85 18.93 -4.22
C MET A 63 1.50 17.79 -3.44
N THR A 64 1.18 17.64 -2.15
CA THR A 64 1.68 16.52 -1.33
C THR A 64 1.12 15.18 -1.78
N CYS A 65 -0.16 15.12 -2.16
CA CYS A 65 -0.73 13.91 -2.73
C CYS A 65 -0.07 13.57 -4.08
N TRP A 66 0.17 14.56 -4.94
CA TRP A 66 0.84 14.40 -6.23
C TRP A 66 2.26 13.82 -6.07
N THR A 67 3.08 14.44 -5.22
CA THR A 67 4.46 13.98 -4.98
C THR A 67 4.49 12.59 -4.36
N THR A 68 3.60 12.33 -3.40
CA THR A 68 3.61 11.07 -2.64
C THR A 68 3.00 9.92 -3.44
N ALA A 69 1.84 10.12 -4.06
CA ALA A 69 1.10 9.05 -4.75
C ALA A 69 1.87 8.47 -5.95
N ARG A 70 2.73 9.28 -6.59
CA ARG A 70 3.57 8.86 -7.72
C ARG A 70 4.62 7.81 -7.33
N HIS A 71 5.07 7.82 -6.07
CA HIS A 71 6.18 6.99 -5.60
C HIS A 71 5.76 6.00 -4.50
N THR A 72 4.49 6.00 -4.11
CA THR A 72 4.00 5.22 -2.97
C THR A 72 3.78 3.76 -3.33
N SER A 73 4.32 2.88 -2.48
CA SER A 73 4.04 1.45 -2.49
C SER A 73 2.57 1.15 -2.14
N ARG A 74 2.01 0.11 -2.76
CA ARG A 74 0.63 -0.34 -2.54
C ARG A 74 0.64 -1.66 -1.78
N TRP A 75 -0.42 -1.97 -1.05
CA TRP A 75 -0.52 -3.20 -0.26
C TRP A 75 -0.33 -4.43 -1.15
N ARG A 76 -0.96 -4.41 -2.33
CA ARG A 76 -0.87 -5.50 -3.31
C ARG A 76 0.53 -5.71 -3.88
N THR A 77 1.39 -4.68 -3.91
CA THR A 77 2.72 -4.75 -4.54
C THR A 77 3.85 -4.84 -3.53
N ASN A 78 3.74 -4.13 -2.41
CA ASN A 78 4.73 -4.12 -1.33
C ASN A 78 4.00 -3.86 0.02
N PRO A 79 3.42 -4.92 0.64
CA PRO A 79 2.69 -4.80 1.89
C PRO A 79 3.58 -4.35 3.05
N ALA A 80 4.87 -4.69 3.04
CA ALA A 80 5.84 -4.27 4.05
C ALA A 80 6.00 -2.75 4.08
N ALA A 81 6.14 -2.11 2.92
CA ALA A 81 6.25 -0.65 2.85
C ALA A 81 4.97 0.07 3.30
N VAL A 82 3.79 -0.49 3.00
CA VAL A 82 2.52 0.05 3.52
C VAL A 82 2.46 -0.08 5.03
N LEU A 83 2.81 -1.23 5.58
CA LEU A 83 2.83 -1.46 7.03
C LEU A 83 3.79 -0.50 7.74
N VAL A 84 5.03 -0.34 7.24
CA VAL A 84 5.99 0.63 7.79
C VAL A 84 5.38 2.02 7.80
N ARG A 85 4.76 2.46 6.71
CA ARG A 85 4.18 3.79 6.62
C ARG A 85 2.98 3.99 7.57
N GLU A 86 2.20 2.96 7.83
CA GLU A 86 1.13 2.99 8.84
C GLU A 86 1.73 3.10 10.25
N LEU A 87 2.74 2.30 10.57
CA LEU A 87 3.39 2.29 11.88
C LEU A 87 4.17 3.59 12.18
N THR A 88 4.88 4.15 11.20
CA THR A 88 5.62 5.43 11.38
C THR A 88 4.69 6.62 11.67
N ARG A 89 3.39 6.54 11.35
CA ARG A 89 2.42 7.59 11.69
C ARG A 89 2.08 7.61 13.18
N VAL A 90 2.23 6.47 13.83
CA VAL A 90 1.87 6.29 15.21
C VAL A 90 2.90 7.01 16.09
N ARG A 91 2.43 7.95 16.94
CA ARG A 91 3.31 8.62 17.91
C ARG A 91 3.86 7.59 18.90
N GLY A 92 5.16 7.67 19.19
CA GLY A 92 5.81 6.72 20.10
C GLY A 92 6.31 5.44 19.45
N TYR A 93 6.23 5.31 18.11
CA TYR A 93 7.06 4.34 17.39
C TYR A 93 8.53 4.78 17.52
N SER A 94 9.17 4.30 18.56
CA SER A 94 10.63 4.28 18.71
C SER A 94 11.04 2.82 18.59
N GLY A 95 12.13 2.51 17.90
CA GLY A 95 12.64 1.13 17.77
C GLY A 95 13.16 0.54 19.09
N HIS A 96 12.61 0.95 20.22
CA HIS A 96 12.96 0.56 21.58
C HIS A 96 11.80 -0.25 22.18
N ASP A 97 12.12 -1.21 23.03
CA ASP A 97 11.17 -2.13 23.68
C ASP A 97 10.28 -1.46 24.74
N ALA A 98 10.18 -0.14 24.76
CA ALA A 98 9.29 0.57 25.66
C ALA A 98 7.83 0.32 25.25
N ALA A 99 7.00 -0.07 26.22
CA ALA A 99 5.57 -0.20 26.00
C ALA A 99 4.99 1.14 25.53
N PRO A 100 4.28 1.19 24.40
CA PRO A 100 3.74 2.45 23.92
C PRO A 100 2.64 2.95 24.85
N THR A 101 2.62 4.26 25.06
CA THR A 101 1.58 4.95 25.83
C THR A 101 0.51 5.58 24.95
N ASP A 102 0.81 5.81 23.67
CA ASP A 102 -0.13 6.35 22.71
C ASP A 102 -1.22 5.31 22.37
N PRO A 103 -2.53 5.66 22.45
CA PRO A 103 -3.61 4.71 22.19
C PRO A 103 -3.57 4.08 20.80
N GLU A 104 -3.14 4.83 19.77
CA GLU A 104 -3.03 4.31 18.41
C GLU A 104 -1.88 3.29 18.30
N ALA A 105 -0.80 3.48 19.06
CA ALA A 105 0.31 2.54 19.18
C ALA A 105 -0.06 1.27 19.92
N VAL A 106 -0.76 1.41 21.04
CA VAL A 106 -1.31 0.26 21.79
C VAL A 106 -2.21 -0.56 20.87
N ARG A 107 -3.10 0.11 20.12
CA ARG A 107 -3.99 -0.55 19.18
C ARG A 107 -3.23 -1.26 18.05
N ALA A 108 -2.28 -0.59 17.41
CA ALA A 108 -1.48 -1.19 16.34
C ALA A 108 -0.71 -2.44 16.84
N ASN A 109 -0.11 -2.37 18.03
CA ASN A 109 0.58 -3.52 18.63
C ASN A 109 -0.39 -4.68 18.97
N ASN A 110 -1.57 -4.38 19.48
CA ASN A 110 -2.58 -5.40 19.78
C ASN A 110 -3.11 -6.06 18.49
N GLU A 111 -3.28 -5.31 17.41
CA GLU A 111 -3.64 -5.88 16.11
C GLU A 111 -2.56 -6.82 15.57
N LEU A 112 -1.27 -6.44 15.66
CA LEU A 112 -0.17 -7.31 15.25
C LEU A 112 -0.09 -8.58 16.10
N ARG A 113 -0.32 -8.48 17.41
CA ARG A 113 -0.42 -9.64 18.31
C ARG A 113 -1.61 -10.54 17.98
N ALA A 114 -2.76 -9.95 17.67
CA ALA A 114 -3.94 -10.71 17.25
C ALA A 114 -3.69 -11.45 15.94
N ILE A 115 -3.06 -10.80 14.95
CA ILE A 115 -2.66 -11.44 13.69
C ILE A 115 -1.68 -12.58 13.96
N ALA A 116 -0.66 -12.37 14.80
CA ALA A 116 0.28 -13.44 15.16
C ALA A 116 -0.42 -14.63 15.83
N ALA A 117 -1.36 -14.37 16.75
CA ALA A 117 -2.15 -15.43 17.40
C ALA A 117 -3.05 -16.18 16.41
N LEU A 118 -3.67 -15.49 15.45
CA LEU A 118 -4.45 -16.12 14.39
C LEU A 118 -3.58 -16.98 13.47
N VAL A 119 -2.40 -16.48 13.11
CA VAL A 119 -1.43 -17.25 12.31
C VAL A 119 -0.97 -18.49 13.06
N GLU A 120 -0.70 -18.40 14.37
CA GLU A 120 -0.30 -19.55 15.18
C GLU A 120 -1.42 -20.58 15.31
N ALA A 121 -2.66 -20.14 15.57
CA ALA A 121 -3.82 -21.02 15.63
C ALA A 121 -4.10 -21.75 14.31
N HIS A 122 -3.68 -21.17 13.19
CA HIS A 122 -3.88 -21.70 11.83
C HIS A 122 -2.53 -21.96 11.13
N ARG A 123 -1.51 -22.38 11.87
CA ARG A 123 -0.12 -22.52 11.41
C ARG A 123 0.00 -23.30 10.10
N SER A 124 -0.63 -24.48 10.03
CA SER A 124 -0.59 -25.35 8.85
C SER A 124 -1.23 -24.73 7.61
N GLU A 125 -2.32 -23.97 7.78
CA GLU A 125 -3.00 -23.30 6.67
C GLU A 125 -2.14 -22.16 6.12
N PHE A 126 -1.52 -21.38 7.02
CA PHE A 126 -0.63 -20.30 6.62
C PHE A 126 0.60 -20.83 5.88
N ASP A 127 1.25 -21.88 6.41
CA ASP A 127 2.44 -22.46 5.79
C ASP A 127 2.10 -23.05 4.42
N GLY A 128 0.98 -23.77 4.31
CA GLY A 128 0.49 -24.27 3.02
C GLY A 128 0.19 -23.16 2.01
N TYR A 129 -0.31 -22.00 2.46
CA TYR A 129 -0.52 -20.84 1.59
C TYR A 129 0.81 -20.26 1.09
N LEU A 130 1.81 -20.11 1.96
CA LEU A 130 3.14 -19.62 1.58
C LEU A 130 3.81 -20.56 0.56
N ASP A 131 3.82 -21.86 0.85
CA ASP A 131 4.35 -22.89 -0.05
C ASP A 131 3.67 -22.85 -1.42
N GLY A 132 2.34 -22.65 -1.44
CA GLY A 132 1.56 -22.50 -2.66
C GLY A 132 1.96 -21.26 -3.47
N VAL A 133 2.18 -20.12 -2.82
CA VAL A 133 2.60 -18.87 -3.49
C VAL A 133 4.02 -19.00 -4.04
N GLU A 134 4.96 -19.51 -3.24
CA GLU A 134 6.34 -19.72 -3.67
C GLU A 134 6.44 -20.74 -4.82
N GLY A 135 5.70 -21.84 -4.71
CA GLY A 135 5.58 -22.84 -5.77
C GLY A 135 5.04 -22.28 -7.07
N ALA A 136 4.03 -21.39 -7.02
CA ALA A 136 3.50 -20.73 -8.21
C ALA A 136 4.51 -19.78 -8.90
N VAL A 137 5.33 -19.09 -8.11
CA VAL A 137 6.41 -18.23 -8.62
C VAL A 137 7.50 -19.07 -9.29
N ASP A 138 7.92 -20.19 -8.69
CA ASP A 138 8.90 -21.11 -9.29
C ASP A 138 8.38 -21.70 -10.63
N LEU A 139 7.12 -22.14 -10.68
CA LEU A 139 6.52 -22.63 -11.94
C LEU A 139 6.52 -21.58 -13.05
N THR A 140 6.22 -20.32 -12.73
CA THR A 140 6.26 -19.20 -13.68
C THR A 140 7.68 -18.96 -14.18
N ARG A 141 8.67 -18.98 -13.27
CA ARG A 141 10.10 -18.86 -13.59
C ARG A 141 10.59 -20.01 -14.49
N ARG A 142 10.25 -21.26 -14.16
CA ARG A 142 10.58 -22.45 -14.96
C ARG A 142 9.97 -22.40 -16.37
N ARG A 143 8.73 -21.93 -16.50
CA ARG A 143 8.09 -21.72 -17.83
C ARG A 143 8.82 -20.68 -18.65
N ARG A 144 9.24 -19.56 -18.03
CA ARG A 144 10.05 -18.53 -18.69
C ARG A 144 11.40 -19.09 -19.17
N GLN A 145 12.11 -19.81 -18.31
CA GLN A 145 13.37 -20.47 -18.67
C GLN A 145 13.22 -21.51 -19.79
N ARG A 146 12.11 -22.27 -19.83
CA ARG A 146 11.82 -23.19 -20.95
C ARG A 146 11.55 -22.46 -22.27
N ARG A 147 10.96 -21.26 -22.25
CA ARG A 147 10.74 -20.43 -23.45
C ARG A 147 12.03 -19.78 -23.95
N GLU A 148 12.95 -19.47 -23.04
CA GLU A 148 14.23 -18.84 -23.34
C GLU A 148 15.33 -19.86 -23.76
N ARG A 149 15.13 -21.17 -23.54
CA ARG A 149 16.02 -22.21 -24.09
C ARG A 149 15.87 -22.25 -25.62
N PRO A 150 16.96 -22.07 -26.40
CA PRO A 150 16.93 -22.25 -27.85
C PRO A 150 16.45 -23.66 -28.16
N ARG A 151 15.48 -23.80 -29.06
CA ARG A 151 15.19 -25.11 -29.66
C ARG A 151 16.46 -25.54 -30.39
N HIS A 152 17.20 -26.51 -29.83
CA HIS A 152 18.26 -27.17 -30.57
C HIS A 152 17.59 -27.87 -31.75
N VAL A 153 17.62 -27.23 -32.92
CA VAL A 153 17.25 -27.85 -34.18
C VAL A 153 18.41 -28.78 -34.50
N GLY A 154 18.24 -30.06 -34.15
CA GLY A 154 19.12 -31.12 -34.62
C GLY A 154 19.06 -31.15 -36.14
N ARG A 155 20.19 -30.83 -36.77
CA ARG A 155 20.43 -31.07 -38.19
C ARG A 155 21.64 -32.00 -38.26
N GLU A 156 21.39 -33.27 -37.99
CA GLU A 156 22.32 -34.33 -38.38
C GLU A 156 22.01 -34.70 -39.84
N ARG A 157 23.08 -34.70 -40.64
CA ARG A 157 23.12 -35.01 -42.07
C ARG A 157 23.35 -36.49 -42.28
#